data_AF-A0A2S9IPI4-F1
#
_entry.id   AF-A0A2S9IPI4-F1
#
_cell.length_a   1.000
_cell.length_b   1.000
_cell.length_c   1.000
_cell.angle_alpha   90.00
_cell.angle_beta   90.00
_cell.angle_gamma   90.00
#
_symmetry.space_group_name_H-M   'P 1'
#
loop_
_entity.id
_entity.type
_entity.pdbx_description
1 polymer ?
#
loop_
_entity_poly.entity_id
_entity_poly.type
_entity_poly.pdbx_seq_one_letter_code
_entity_poly.pdbx_strand_id
1 'polypeptide(L)'
;MDSNTQEASAPLADGRDLPHLSGPAAFIRQVLAAHFVRDCPHIVEIGGHIRPVTEFLTHKPLSVLSVDPKTPAYEADALNSHPCRVRHIPRKFQEVDYDYVAGSYGLVLLGYSLKPFGSREPLGQLLFSLIDNAQVVVIEYPPELDRASSQVPAIIGRPTMNIHCSLELVLDDEAIAGSPFAKRRFYVLHPN
;
A
#
# COMPACT_ATOMS: atom_id res chain seq x y z
N MET A 1 23.69 11.65 -32.37
CA MET A 1 23.80 11.45 -30.92
C MET A 1 22.85 12.44 -30.30
N ASP A 2 21.94 11.95 -29.46
CA ASP A 2 21.56 12.58 -28.19
C ASP A 2 20.45 11.72 -27.57
N SER A 3 20.91 10.74 -26.80
CA SER A 3 20.14 9.83 -25.95
C SER A 3 19.66 10.60 -24.72
N ASN A 4 18.39 11.01 -24.72
CA ASN A 4 17.75 11.55 -23.54
C ASN A 4 17.16 10.38 -22.72
N THR A 5 18.02 9.72 -21.96
CA THR A 5 17.62 8.69 -21.00
C THR A 5 16.97 9.39 -19.81
N GLN A 6 15.67 9.16 -19.59
CA GLN A 6 15.00 9.48 -18.34
C GLN A 6 15.77 8.83 -17.20
N GLU A 7 16.39 9.63 -16.33
CA GLU A 7 16.84 9.18 -15.03
C GLU A 7 15.61 8.73 -14.24
N ALA A 8 15.42 7.42 -14.16
CA ALA A 8 14.61 6.83 -13.10
C ALA A 8 15.18 7.35 -11.77
N SER A 9 14.32 7.92 -10.93
CA SER A 9 14.68 8.44 -9.61
C SER A 9 15.52 7.41 -8.85
N ALA A 10 16.79 7.75 -8.62
CA ALA A 10 17.67 6.93 -7.81
C ALA A 10 17.08 6.77 -6.40
N PRO A 11 17.19 5.58 -5.77
CA PRO A 11 16.64 5.38 -4.44
C PRO A 11 17.31 6.33 -3.44
N LEU A 12 16.49 7.05 -2.67
CA LEU A 12 16.93 7.91 -1.57
C LEU A 12 17.57 7.05 -0.46
N ALA A 13 18.86 6.75 -0.60
CA ALA A 13 19.67 6.02 0.37
C ALA A 13 20.10 6.95 1.51
N ASP A 14 19.16 7.34 2.37
CA ASP A 14 19.42 8.33 3.44
C ASP A 14 19.46 7.70 4.84
N GLY A 15 19.76 6.39 4.95
CA GLY A 15 19.94 5.68 6.22
C GLY A 15 18.72 5.61 7.16
N ARG A 16 17.57 6.18 6.74
CA ARG A 16 16.28 6.18 7.46
C ARG A 16 15.37 5.03 7.08
N ASP A 17 15.89 4.10 6.29
CA ASP A 17 15.13 3.01 5.73
C ASP A 17 15.15 1.78 6.63
N LEU A 18 14.04 1.06 6.70
CA LEU A 18 13.99 -0.20 7.42
C LEU A 18 14.71 -1.26 6.57
N PRO A 19 15.63 -2.06 7.11
CA PRO A 19 16.40 -3.05 6.33
C PRO A 19 15.51 -3.97 5.48
N HIS A 20 14.33 -4.32 5.99
CA HIS A 20 13.37 -5.16 5.29
C HIS A 20 12.54 -4.50 4.20
N LEU A 21 12.73 -3.20 3.99
CA LEU A 21 12.11 -2.46 2.91
C LEU A 21 13.17 -1.99 1.90
N SER A 22 14.46 -1.96 2.26
CA SER A 22 15.51 -1.28 1.49
C SER A 22 16.04 -2.02 0.27
N GLY A 23 15.93 -3.35 0.22
CA GLY A 23 16.47 -4.13 -0.90
C GLY A 23 15.64 -4.02 -2.19
N PRO A 24 16.23 -4.26 -3.37
CA PRO A 24 15.52 -4.23 -4.65
C PRO A 24 14.32 -5.17 -4.71
N ALA A 25 14.42 -6.34 -4.08
CA ALA A 25 13.32 -7.31 -4.01
C ALA A 25 12.10 -6.73 -3.30
N ALA A 26 12.27 -5.79 -2.36
CA ALA A 26 11.17 -5.22 -1.60
C ALA A 26 10.21 -4.39 -2.46
N PHE A 27 10.63 -3.91 -3.64
CA PHE A 27 9.81 -3.13 -4.57
C PHE A 27 8.73 -3.95 -5.27
N ILE A 28 8.87 -5.28 -5.35
CA ILE A 28 7.89 -6.14 -6.02
C ILE A 28 6.50 -5.99 -5.41
N ARG A 29 6.43 -5.67 -4.12
CA ARG A 29 5.19 -5.48 -3.38
C ARG A 29 4.39 -4.29 -3.92
N GLN A 30 5.08 -3.17 -4.19
CA GLN A 30 4.48 -1.99 -4.81
C GLN A 30 4.08 -2.26 -6.26
N VAL A 31 4.92 -2.95 -7.04
CA VAL A 31 4.61 -3.32 -8.44
C VAL A 31 3.34 -4.16 -8.51
N LEU A 32 3.24 -5.19 -7.68
CA LEU A 32 2.06 -6.05 -7.61
C LEU A 32 0.83 -5.27 -7.16
N ALA A 33 0.95 -4.43 -6.12
CA ALA A 33 -0.17 -3.61 -5.65
C ALA A 33 -0.66 -2.65 -6.73
N ALA A 34 0.25 -1.92 -7.37
CA ALA A 34 -0.05 -1.01 -8.47
C ALA A 34 -0.77 -1.72 -9.63
N HIS A 35 -0.32 -2.93 -9.97
CA HIS A 35 -0.97 -3.74 -10.99
C HIS A 35 -2.43 -4.03 -10.65
N PHE A 36 -2.75 -4.47 -9.43
CA PHE A 36 -4.11 -4.86 -9.08
C PHE A 36 -5.09 -3.69 -8.93
N VAL A 37 -4.59 -2.46 -8.76
CA VAL A 37 -5.42 -1.25 -8.69
C VAL A 37 -5.43 -0.42 -9.98
N ARG A 38 -4.85 -0.93 -11.08
CA ARG A 38 -4.66 -0.22 -12.36
C ARG A 38 -5.96 0.26 -13.05
N ASP A 39 -7.11 -0.30 -12.66
CA ASP A 39 -8.41 0.06 -13.22
C ASP A 39 -9.24 0.94 -12.26
N CYS A 40 -8.68 1.28 -11.09
CA CYS A 40 -9.35 2.13 -10.10
C CYS A 40 -9.09 3.62 -10.41
N PRO A 41 -10.13 4.47 -10.42
CA PRO A 41 -9.96 5.91 -10.69
C PRO A 41 -9.32 6.64 -9.52
N HIS A 42 -9.48 6.16 -8.29
CA HIS A 42 -8.82 6.72 -7.11
C HIS A 42 -7.99 5.65 -6.41
N ILE A 43 -6.79 5.99 -5.97
CA ILE A 43 -5.92 5.10 -5.19
C ILE A 43 -5.81 5.63 -3.77
N VAL A 44 -6.11 4.78 -2.79
CA VAL A 44 -5.89 5.03 -1.37
C VAL A 44 -4.88 4.02 -0.85
N GLU A 45 -3.77 4.49 -0.30
CA GLU A 45 -2.75 3.67 0.32
C GLU A 45 -2.63 4.02 1.80
N ILE A 46 -2.62 2.99 2.65
CA ILE A 46 -2.32 3.11 4.07
C ILE A 46 -1.09 2.25 4.37
N GLY A 47 -0.04 2.86 4.92
CA GLY A 47 1.18 2.14 5.28
C GLY A 47 2.30 2.18 4.23
N GLY A 48 2.37 3.23 3.40
CA GLY A 48 3.39 3.38 2.34
C GLY A 48 4.83 3.54 2.84
N HIS A 49 5.06 3.76 4.15
CA HIS A 49 6.37 4.12 4.72
C HIS A 49 7.04 5.23 3.87
N ILE A 50 8.28 5.04 3.43
CA ILE A 50 9.00 6.01 2.56
C ILE A 50 8.87 5.68 1.07
N ARG A 51 8.11 4.63 0.72
CA ARG A 51 7.97 4.09 -0.64
C ARG A 51 6.52 3.79 -0.95
N PRO A 52 5.71 4.84 -1.14
CA PRO A 52 4.32 4.69 -1.53
C PRO A 52 4.20 4.07 -2.92
N VAL A 53 3.05 3.45 -3.21
CA VAL A 53 2.76 2.83 -4.52
C VAL A 53 2.73 3.84 -5.68
N THR A 54 2.72 5.15 -5.38
CA THR A 54 2.52 6.25 -6.34
C THR A 54 3.41 6.15 -7.58
N GLU A 55 4.72 5.90 -7.41
CA GLU A 55 5.68 5.83 -8.53
C GLU A 55 5.55 4.54 -9.36
N PHE A 56 4.81 3.55 -8.88
CA PHE A 56 4.61 2.26 -9.54
C PHE A 56 3.32 2.21 -10.35
N LEU A 57 2.45 3.21 -10.19
CA LEU A 57 1.20 3.32 -10.96
C LEU A 57 1.53 3.67 -12.41
N THR A 58 1.03 2.85 -13.34
CA THR A 58 1.24 3.04 -14.78
C THR A 58 -0.01 3.55 -15.50
N HIS A 59 -1.18 3.48 -14.86
CA HIS A 59 -2.43 4.01 -15.38
C HIS A 59 -2.59 5.50 -15.05
N LYS A 60 -3.76 6.05 -15.35
CA LYS A 60 -4.08 7.48 -15.20
C LYS A 60 -5.18 7.67 -14.14
N PRO A 61 -4.88 7.46 -12.84
CA PRO A 61 -5.87 7.71 -11.80
C PRO A 61 -6.20 9.21 -11.74
N LEU A 62 -7.41 9.52 -11.25
CA LEU A 62 -7.84 10.88 -10.95
C LEU A 62 -7.20 11.41 -9.65
N SER A 63 -6.93 10.51 -8.69
CA SER A 63 -6.21 10.88 -7.47
C SER A 63 -5.43 9.72 -6.86
N VAL A 64 -4.35 10.07 -6.15
CA VAL A 64 -3.59 9.15 -5.31
C VAL A 64 -3.44 9.76 -3.92
N LEU A 65 -3.87 9.04 -2.89
CA LEU A 65 -3.71 9.41 -1.50
C LEU A 65 -2.87 8.34 -0.80
N SER A 66 -1.69 8.69 -0.31
CA SER A 66 -0.88 7.84 0.55
C SER A 66 -0.83 8.40 1.97
N VAL A 67 -1.11 7.56 2.98
CA VAL A 67 -1.16 7.96 4.38
C VAL A 67 -0.30 7.03 5.22
N ASP A 68 0.76 7.60 5.79
CA ASP A 68 1.63 6.94 6.77
C ASP A 68 2.35 8.02 7.59
N PRO A 69 2.51 7.87 8.92
CA PRO A 69 3.27 8.84 9.72
C PRO A 69 4.71 9.07 9.25
N LYS A 70 5.28 8.16 8.46
CA LYS A 70 6.65 8.19 7.98
C LYS A 70 6.77 8.53 6.49
N THR A 71 5.67 8.62 5.74
CA THR A 71 5.74 9.08 4.35
C THR A 71 6.06 10.58 4.33
N PRO A 72 7.07 11.03 3.55
CA PRO A 72 7.29 12.46 3.34
C PRO A 72 6.04 13.15 2.80
N ALA A 73 5.73 14.35 3.29
CA ALA A 73 4.65 15.15 2.72
C ALA A 73 4.96 15.48 1.26
N TYR A 74 3.99 15.28 0.38
CA TYR A 74 4.11 15.54 -1.05
C TYR A 74 2.74 15.86 -1.64
N GLU A 75 2.68 16.85 -2.52
CA GLU A 75 1.47 17.17 -3.29
C GLU A 75 1.85 17.49 -4.74
N ALA A 76 1.03 17.02 -5.68
CA ALA A 76 1.14 17.34 -7.11
C ALA A 76 -0.23 17.25 -7.79
N ASP A 77 -0.39 18.00 -8.88
CA ASP A 77 -1.60 17.98 -9.71
C ASP A 77 -1.47 17.09 -10.96
N ALA A 78 -0.36 16.36 -11.08
CA ALA A 78 -0.12 15.41 -12.14
C ALA A 78 0.66 14.17 -11.67
N LEU A 79 0.42 13.05 -12.33
CA LEU A 79 1.18 11.81 -12.22
C LEU A 79 1.50 11.29 -13.62
N ASN A 80 2.76 10.95 -13.90
CA ASN A 80 3.22 10.49 -15.22
C ASN A 80 2.74 11.40 -16.38
N SER A 81 2.84 12.72 -16.18
CA SER A 81 2.40 13.75 -17.15
C SER A 81 0.88 13.79 -17.45
N HIS A 82 0.05 13.18 -16.61
CA HIS A 82 -1.41 13.23 -16.73
C HIS A 82 -2.03 13.91 -15.50
N PRO A 83 -3.16 14.63 -15.65
CA PRO A 83 -3.87 15.23 -14.51
C PRO A 83 -4.22 14.17 -13.46
N CYS A 84 -3.74 14.37 -12.23
CA CYS A 84 -3.96 13.48 -11.11
C CYS A 84 -3.66 14.23 -9.81
N ARG A 85 -4.61 14.27 -8.88
CA ARG A 85 -4.38 14.85 -7.56
C ARG A 85 -3.60 13.86 -6.68
N VAL A 86 -2.30 14.07 -6.53
CA VAL A 86 -1.43 13.25 -5.68
C VAL A 86 -1.24 13.93 -4.34
N ARG A 87 -1.43 13.19 -3.25
CA ARG A 87 -1.18 13.65 -1.88
C ARG A 87 -0.56 12.55 -1.03
N HIS A 88 0.56 12.84 -0.41
CA HIS A 88 1.16 12.01 0.65
C HIS A 88 1.03 12.75 1.97
N ILE A 89 0.36 12.13 2.93
CA ILE A 89 0.02 12.75 4.21
C ILE A 89 0.79 12.06 5.34
N PRO A 90 1.70 12.77 6.05
CA PRO A 90 2.49 12.23 7.16
C PRO A 90 1.66 12.10 8.45
N ARG A 91 0.60 11.31 8.43
CA ARG A 91 -0.33 11.13 9.56
C ARG A 91 -0.72 9.68 9.74
N LYS A 92 -1.31 9.35 10.90
CA LYS A 92 -1.99 8.06 11.05
C LYS A 92 -3.28 8.10 10.25
N PHE A 93 -3.65 6.97 9.64
CA PHE A 93 -4.86 6.88 8.82
C PHE A 93 -6.12 7.26 9.58
N GLN A 94 -6.17 7.01 10.89
CA GLN A 94 -7.30 7.40 11.73
C GLN A 94 -7.49 8.92 11.87
N GLU A 95 -6.51 9.73 11.48
CA GLU A 95 -6.53 11.20 11.58
C GLU A 95 -6.85 11.88 10.24
N VAL A 96 -7.21 11.09 9.22
CA VAL A 96 -7.49 11.56 7.86
C VAL A 96 -8.95 11.28 7.53
N ASP A 97 -9.60 12.25 6.90
CA ASP A 97 -10.94 12.09 6.35
C ASP A 97 -10.86 11.49 4.95
N TYR A 98 -11.69 10.49 4.71
CA TYR A 98 -11.78 9.79 3.43
C TYR A 98 -13.16 10.07 2.83
N ASP A 99 -13.16 10.82 1.73
CA ASP A 99 -14.37 11.20 1.00
C ASP A 99 -14.31 10.63 -0.41
N TYR A 100 -14.64 9.34 -0.52
CA TYR A 100 -14.67 8.60 -1.77
C TYR A 100 -16.03 7.94 -1.94
N VAL A 101 -16.51 7.88 -3.18
CA VAL A 101 -17.73 7.15 -3.52
C VAL A 101 -17.44 5.65 -3.37
N ALA A 102 -18.41 4.89 -2.84
CA ALA A 102 -18.28 3.45 -2.75
C ALA A 102 -18.03 2.83 -4.14
N GLY A 103 -17.07 1.91 -4.22
CA GLY A 103 -16.64 1.27 -5.45
C GLY A 103 -15.81 2.18 -6.38
N SER A 104 -15.38 3.37 -5.94
CA SER A 104 -14.60 4.29 -6.79
C SER A 104 -13.09 4.27 -6.53
N TYR A 105 -12.60 3.45 -5.60
CA TYR A 105 -11.18 3.46 -5.24
C TYR A 105 -10.59 2.08 -5.02
N GLY A 106 -9.30 1.95 -5.32
CA GLY A 106 -8.48 0.82 -4.87
C GLY A 106 -7.87 1.15 -3.52
N LEU A 107 -7.96 0.23 -2.57
CA LEU A 107 -7.32 0.34 -1.26
C LEU A 107 -6.06 -0.54 -1.23
N VAL A 108 -4.92 0.04 -0.85
CA VAL A 108 -3.62 -0.64 -0.77
C VAL A 108 -3.11 -0.61 0.68
N LEU A 109 -2.86 -1.79 1.24
CA LEU A 109 -2.30 -2.00 2.58
C LEU A 109 -1.00 -2.80 2.46
N LEU A 110 0.14 -2.11 2.30
CA LEU A 110 1.46 -2.76 2.20
C LEU A 110 2.17 -2.82 3.55
N GLY A 111 2.86 -3.93 3.83
CA GLY A 111 3.50 -4.15 5.13
C GLY A 111 2.53 -4.07 6.31
N TYR A 112 1.29 -4.51 6.11
CA TYR A 112 0.19 -4.35 7.05
C TYR A 112 0.58 -4.82 8.46
N SER A 113 0.52 -3.91 9.43
CA SER A 113 0.82 -4.19 10.84
C SER A 113 0.25 -3.10 11.75
N LEU A 114 -1.06 -2.84 11.63
CA LEU A 114 -1.71 -1.70 12.27
C LEU A 114 -1.77 -1.84 13.80
N LYS A 115 -1.35 -0.78 14.50
CA LYS A 115 -1.47 -0.63 15.95
C LYS A 115 -2.74 0.15 16.31
N PRO A 116 -3.28 -0.05 17.52
CA PRO A 116 -4.30 0.86 18.05
C PRO A 116 -3.81 2.32 18.05
N PHE A 117 -4.75 3.26 17.95
CA PHE A 117 -4.46 4.69 18.05
C PHE A 117 -5.32 5.33 19.15
N GLY A 118 -4.70 5.63 20.30
CA GLY A 118 -5.44 6.06 21.47
C GLY A 118 -6.45 4.98 21.88
N SER A 119 -7.73 5.34 21.97
CA SER A 119 -8.84 4.41 22.22
C SER A 119 -9.37 3.72 20.97
N ARG A 120 -8.88 4.06 19.77
CA ARG A 120 -9.37 3.49 18.51
C ARG A 120 -8.71 2.15 18.21
N GLU A 121 -9.54 1.15 17.92
CA GLU A 121 -9.10 -0.18 17.53
C GLU A 121 -8.35 -0.16 16.19
N PRO A 122 -7.34 -1.03 16.00
CA PRO A 122 -6.63 -1.16 14.73
C PRO A 122 -7.55 -1.65 13.61
N LEU A 123 -8.46 -2.58 13.93
CA LEU A 123 -9.54 -3.08 13.08
C LEU A 123 -10.88 -2.43 13.45
N GLY A 124 -10.93 -1.10 13.39
CA GLY A 124 -12.15 -0.35 13.70
C GLY A 124 -13.11 -0.19 12.52
N GLN A 125 -14.29 0.37 12.80
CA GLN A 125 -15.32 0.70 11.81
C GLN A 125 -14.77 1.51 10.63
N LEU A 126 -13.84 2.43 10.87
CA LEU A 126 -13.21 3.23 9.80
C LEU A 126 -12.50 2.34 8.77
N LEU A 127 -11.63 1.44 9.23
CA LEU A 127 -10.88 0.56 8.32
C LEU A 127 -11.81 -0.42 7.60
N PHE A 128 -12.78 -1.00 8.30
CA PHE A 128 -13.75 -1.88 7.65
C PHE A 128 -14.61 -1.15 6.64
N SER A 129 -15.04 0.10 6.92
CA SER A 129 -15.75 0.92 5.95
C SER A 129 -14.89 1.19 4.72
N LEU A 130 -13.59 1.46 4.89
CA LEU A 130 -12.68 1.64 3.75
C LEU A 130 -12.50 0.35 2.94
N ILE A 131 -12.49 -0.81 3.59
CA ILE A 131 -12.36 -2.11 2.93
C ILE A 131 -13.64 -2.45 2.18
N ASP A 132 -14.80 -2.37 2.84
CA ASP A 132 -16.10 -2.77 2.28
C ASP A 132 -16.55 -1.87 1.12
N ASN A 133 -16.14 -0.59 1.10
CA ASN A 133 -16.51 0.35 0.05
C ASN A 133 -15.44 0.49 -1.05
N ALA A 134 -14.33 -0.25 -1.00
CA ALA A 134 -13.34 -0.23 -2.06
C ALA A 134 -13.85 -1.01 -3.29
N GLN A 135 -13.32 -0.69 -4.47
CA GLN A 135 -13.47 -1.50 -5.67
C GLN A 135 -12.57 -2.76 -5.59
N VAL A 136 -11.33 -2.55 -5.13
CA VAL A 136 -10.32 -3.59 -4.95
C VAL A 136 -9.56 -3.29 -3.67
N VAL A 137 -9.27 -4.32 -2.88
CA VAL A 137 -8.40 -4.22 -1.70
C VAL A 137 -7.17 -5.10 -1.91
N VAL A 138 -6.01 -4.49 -1.80
CA VAL A 138 -4.71 -5.16 -1.82
C VAL A 138 -4.16 -5.18 -0.40
N ILE A 139 -3.83 -6.37 0.11
CA ILE A 139 -3.23 -6.53 1.44
C ILE A 139 -1.94 -7.32 1.30
N GLU A 140 -0.86 -6.79 1.86
CA GLU A 140 0.42 -7.47 1.92
C GLU A 140 0.96 -7.40 3.35
N TYR A 141 1.40 -8.53 3.89
CA TYR A 141 2.02 -8.58 5.20
C TYR A 141 3.05 -9.71 5.34
N PRO A 142 4.03 -9.57 6.24
CA PRO A 142 4.87 -10.69 6.66
C PRO A 142 4.10 -11.66 7.57
N PRO A 143 3.87 -12.93 7.18
CA PRO A 143 3.02 -13.86 7.93
C PRO A 143 3.64 -14.34 9.24
N GLU A 144 4.93 -14.13 9.44
CA GLU A 144 5.63 -14.47 10.69
C GLU A 144 5.48 -13.37 11.76
N LEU A 145 4.77 -12.26 11.48
CA LEU A 145 4.44 -11.24 12.48
C LEU A 145 3.04 -11.41 13.05
N ASP A 146 2.96 -11.74 14.34
CA ASP A 146 1.71 -12.02 15.07
C ASP A 146 0.61 -10.97 14.87
N ARG A 147 1.00 -9.68 14.84
CA ARG A 147 0.03 -8.59 14.73
C ARG A 147 -0.74 -8.65 13.42
N ALA A 148 -0.03 -8.84 12.31
CA ALA A 148 -0.66 -8.92 11.00
C ALA A 148 -1.43 -10.23 10.86
N SER A 149 -0.80 -11.33 11.27
CA SER A 149 -1.36 -12.68 11.15
C SER A 149 -2.60 -12.92 12.01
N SER A 150 -2.78 -12.17 13.10
CA SER A 150 -4.03 -12.18 13.90
C SER A 150 -5.14 -11.30 13.34
N GLN A 151 -4.80 -10.25 12.57
CA GLN A 151 -5.76 -9.26 12.08
C GLN A 151 -6.28 -9.57 10.66
N VAL A 152 -5.40 -9.97 9.75
CA VAL A 152 -5.77 -10.21 8.34
C VAL A 152 -6.86 -11.29 8.17
N PRO A 153 -6.89 -12.40 8.95
CA PRO A 153 -7.99 -13.36 8.90
C PRO A 153 -9.38 -12.74 9.12
N ALA A 154 -9.49 -11.72 9.98
CA ALA A 154 -10.74 -11.01 10.24
C ALA A 154 -11.17 -10.09 9.08
N ILE A 155 -10.25 -9.75 8.16
CA ILE A 155 -10.55 -9.01 6.95
C ILE A 155 -10.97 -9.97 5.83
N ILE A 156 -10.14 -10.98 5.54
CA ILE A 156 -10.38 -11.91 4.41
C ILE A 156 -11.57 -12.84 4.66
N GLY A 157 -11.92 -13.11 5.94
CA GLY A 157 -13.05 -13.95 6.33
C GLY A 157 -14.39 -13.22 6.37
N ARG A 158 -14.45 -11.93 5.99
CA ARG A 158 -15.71 -11.18 5.99
C ARG A 158 -16.66 -11.73 4.91
N PRO A 159 -17.97 -11.86 5.18
CA PRO A 159 -18.94 -12.32 4.19
C PRO A 159 -19.06 -11.44 2.94
N THR A 160 -18.70 -10.16 3.08
CA THR A 160 -18.69 -9.17 1.99
C THR A 160 -17.44 -9.26 1.11
N MET A 161 -16.49 -10.16 1.38
CA MET A 161 -15.22 -10.22 0.67
C MET A 161 -15.13 -11.48 -0.20
N ASN A 162 -14.65 -11.29 -1.43
CA ASN A 162 -14.21 -12.36 -2.31
C ASN A 162 -12.69 -12.28 -2.50
N ILE A 163 -11.98 -13.39 -2.28
CA ILE A 163 -10.54 -13.47 -2.58
C ILE A 163 -10.38 -13.68 -4.08
N HIS A 164 -9.97 -12.62 -4.78
CA HIS A 164 -9.66 -12.70 -6.21
C HIS A 164 -8.31 -13.38 -6.47
N CYS A 165 -7.30 -13.07 -5.64
CA CYS A 165 -5.96 -13.62 -5.77
C CYS A 165 -5.28 -13.74 -4.41
N SER A 166 -4.44 -14.76 -4.23
CA SER A 166 -3.54 -14.92 -3.09
C SER A 166 -2.17 -15.34 -3.60
N LEU A 167 -1.11 -14.69 -3.11
CA LEU A 167 0.28 -14.98 -3.46
C LEU A 167 1.12 -15.12 -2.20
N GLU A 168 2.11 -16.00 -2.26
CA GLU A 168 3.16 -16.09 -1.26
C GLU A 168 4.48 -15.72 -1.94
N LEU A 169 5.22 -14.81 -1.32
CA LEU A 169 6.48 -14.27 -1.85
C LEU A 169 7.58 -14.54 -0.84
N VAL A 170 8.77 -14.86 -1.35
CA VAL A 170 10.01 -14.86 -0.57
C VAL A 170 10.90 -13.79 -1.17
N LEU A 171 11.23 -12.78 -0.37
CA LEU A 171 12.17 -11.73 -0.73
C LEU A 171 13.58 -12.27 -0.45
N ASP A 172 14.29 -12.61 -1.51
CA ASP A 172 15.69 -13.04 -1.43
C ASP A 172 16.59 -11.80 -1.30
N ASP A 173 16.88 -11.45 -0.05
CA ASP A 173 17.68 -10.29 0.34
C ASP A 173 18.48 -10.65 1.60
N GLU A 174 19.81 -10.54 1.51
CA GLU A 174 20.76 -10.87 2.58
C GLU A 174 20.44 -10.11 3.88
N ALA A 175 19.98 -8.86 3.79
CA ALA A 175 19.68 -8.03 4.96
C ALA A 175 18.50 -8.56 5.81
N ILE A 176 17.65 -9.40 5.23
CA ILE A 176 16.49 -10.00 5.89
C ILE A 176 16.47 -11.52 5.85
N ALA A 177 17.55 -12.15 5.37
CA ALA A 177 17.67 -13.59 5.29
C ALA A 177 17.41 -14.22 6.68
N GLY A 178 16.49 -15.19 6.73
CA GLY A 178 16.10 -15.86 7.97
C GLY A 178 15.30 -15.00 8.95
N SER A 179 14.93 -13.76 8.61
CA SER A 179 14.08 -12.91 9.43
C SER A 179 12.59 -13.10 9.11
N PRO A 180 11.68 -12.72 10.04
CA PRO A 180 10.24 -12.73 9.81
C PRO A 180 9.74 -11.89 8.62
N PHE A 181 10.58 -11.01 8.08
CA PHE A 181 10.20 -10.11 7.00
C PHE A 181 10.47 -10.66 5.59
N ALA A 182 11.23 -11.76 5.47
CA ALA A 182 11.60 -12.35 4.18
C ALA A 182 10.39 -12.95 3.45
N LYS A 183 9.51 -13.64 4.19
CA LYS A 183 8.25 -14.14 3.62
C LYS A 183 7.20 -13.05 3.65
N ARG A 184 6.44 -12.94 2.56
CA ARG A 184 5.30 -12.03 2.44
C ARG A 184 4.09 -12.82 1.96
N ARG A 185 2.92 -12.46 2.45
CA ARG A 185 1.65 -12.95 1.95
C ARG A 185 0.85 -11.80 1.39
N PHE A 186 0.30 -12.02 0.21
CA PHE A 186 -0.39 -11.02 -0.57
C PHE A 186 -1.81 -11.51 -0.85
N TYR A 187 -2.80 -10.64 -0.66
CA TYR A 187 -4.19 -10.88 -0.99
C TYR A 187 -4.72 -9.75 -1.87
N VAL A 188 -5.50 -10.12 -2.87
CA VAL A 188 -6.33 -9.22 -3.65
C VAL A 188 -7.77 -9.61 -3.39
N LEU A 189 -8.54 -8.68 -2.86
CA LEU A 189 -9.93 -8.88 -2.47
C LEU A 189 -10.83 -7.97 -3.32
N HIS A 190 -11.99 -8.49 -3.68
CA HIS A 190 -13.08 -7.71 -4.22
C HIS A 190 -14.21 -7.69 -3.21
N PRO A 191 -14.59 -6.50 -2.70
CA PRO A 191 -15.82 -6.33 -1.95
C PRO A 191 -17.05 -6.65 -2.84
N ASN A 192 -18.06 -7.30 -2.26
CA ASN A 192 -19.33 -7.66 -2.91
C ASN A 192 -20.41 -6.59 -2.71
#